data_AF-T0RM65-F1
#
_entry.id   AF-T0RM65-F1
#
_cell.length_a   1.000
_cell.length_b   1.000
_cell.length_c   1.000
_cell.angle_alpha   90.00
_cell.angle_beta   90.00
_cell.angle_gamma   90.00
#
_symmetry.space_group_name_H-M   'P 1'
#
loop_
_entity.id
_entity.type
_entity.pdbx_description
1 polymer ?
#
loop_
_entity_poly.entity_id
_entity_poly.type
_entity_poly.pdbx_seq_one_letter_code
_entity_poly.pdbx_strand_id
1 'polypeptide(L)'
;MMIFFHLFYDLDLFKFVNIDFQKDTFWFVLPRVIVTLFLFSVGMSLALAHKKGLRLRPYLHRLAKIGIGALLISLFTYFAFPKNWIYFGTLHCIFFLSIICVPFLKFKKTGLIVAIFLLALEVMNKQIPFFELSHASMDYIPIFPWLAVSLIGIYCSGFSFYKAYIPYNNASKPLVFLGQHAFKIYIIHQPILFGIVYLISVFMA
;
A
#
# COMPACT_ATOMS: atom_id res chain seq x y z
N MET A 1 6.02 -5.51 -8.75
CA MET A 1 6.67 -4.22 -8.46
C MET A 1 7.11 -4.13 -7.00
N MET A 2 6.21 -4.27 -6.02
CA MET A 2 6.58 -4.15 -4.60
C MET A 2 7.61 -5.19 -4.13
N ILE A 3 7.46 -6.48 -4.49
CA ILE A 3 8.45 -7.53 -4.21
C ILE A 3 9.82 -7.20 -4.83
N PHE A 4 9.81 -6.68 -6.05
CA PHE A 4 11.04 -6.29 -6.76
C PHE A 4 11.76 -5.14 -6.05
N PHE A 5 11.02 -4.10 -5.64
CA PHE A 5 11.60 -3.00 -4.89
C PHE A 5 12.26 -3.48 -3.58
N HIS A 6 11.55 -4.30 -2.81
CA HIS A 6 12.05 -4.81 -1.54
C HIS A 6 13.25 -5.75 -1.69
N LEU A 7 13.30 -6.58 -2.73
CA LEU A 7 14.46 -7.42 -3.01
C LEU A 7 15.73 -6.56 -3.15
N PHE A 8 15.68 -5.47 -3.91
CA PHE A 8 16.84 -4.59 -4.09
C PHE A 8 17.14 -3.76 -2.84
N TYR A 9 16.12 -3.39 -2.08
CA TYR A 9 16.31 -2.77 -0.77
C TYR A 9 17.07 -3.69 0.18
N ASP A 10 16.68 -4.96 0.26
CA ASP A 10 17.35 -5.95 1.10
C ASP A 10 18.79 -6.21 0.59
N LEU A 11 19.01 -6.33 -0.73
CA LEU A 11 20.35 -6.49 -1.29
C LEU A 11 21.29 -5.31 -0.94
N ASP A 12 20.80 -4.07 -0.96
CA ASP A 12 21.58 -2.90 -0.55
C ASP A 12 21.82 -2.87 0.96
N LEU A 13 20.81 -3.23 1.75
CA LEU A 13 20.89 -3.33 3.20
C LEU A 13 22.00 -4.31 3.62
N PHE A 14 22.12 -5.44 2.93
CA PHE A 14 23.15 -6.46 3.13
C PHE A 14 24.45 -6.20 2.34
N LYS A 15 24.61 -5.03 1.70
CA LYS A 15 25.82 -4.60 0.97
C LYS A 15 26.20 -5.44 -0.25
N PHE A 16 25.25 -6.17 -0.84
CA PHE A 16 25.45 -6.86 -2.11
C PHE A 16 25.41 -5.92 -3.32
N VAL A 17 24.69 -4.81 -3.19
CA VAL A 17 24.63 -3.73 -4.18
C VAL A 17 24.83 -2.39 -3.46
N ASN A 18 25.09 -1.34 -4.22
CA ASN A 18 25.20 0.02 -3.69
C ASN A 18 24.21 0.90 -4.47
N ILE A 19 23.05 1.14 -3.86
CA ILE A 19 21.94 1.87 -4.44
C ILE A 19 21.54 3.01 -3.51
N ASP A 20 21.53 4.23 -4.02
CA ASP A 20 21.06 5.38 -3.25
C ASP A 20 19.57 5.61 -3.53
N PHE A 21 18.71 5.02 -2.69
CA PHE A 21 17.24 5.13 -2.82
C PHE A 21 16.69 6.56 -2.75
N GLN A 22 17.48 7.54 -2.30
CA GLN A 22 17.09 8.94 -2.24
C GLN A 22 17.55 9.74 -3.46
N LYS A 23 18.71 9.41 -4.03
CA LYS A 23 19.27 10.14 -5.18
C LYS A 23 18.92 9.52 -6.53
N ASP A 24 18.87 8.19 -6.60
CA ASP A 24 18.61 7.51 -7.86
C ASP A 24 17.14 7.66 -8.25
N THR A 25 16.88 8.39 -9.33
CA THR A 25 15.52 8.76 -9.78
C THR A 25 14.58 7.56 -9.87
N PHE A 26 15.07 6.42 -10.40
CA PHE A 26 14.28 5.21 -10.52
C PHE A 26 13.83 4.66 -9.16
N TRP A 27 14.78 4.48 -8.23
CA TRP A 27 14.53 3.92 -6.90
C TRP A 27 13.75 4.86 -6.00
N PHE A 28 13.92 6.17 -6.21
CA PHE A 28 13.15 7.21 -5.54
C PHE A 28 11.67 7.18 -6.00
N VAL A 29 11.40 7.12 -7.32
CA VAL A 29 10.04 7.21 -7.89
C VAL A 29 9.25 5.90 -7.79
N LEU A 30 9.91 4.74 -7.92
CA LEU A 30 9.29 3.42 -7.91
C LEU A 30 8.34 3.17 -6.72
N PRO A 31 8.72 3.39 -5.44
CA PRO A 31 7.82 3.17 -4.31
C PRO A 31 6.59 4.08 -4.33
N ARG A 32 6.71 5.32 -4.81
CA ARG A 32 5.55 6.23 -4.97
C ARG A 32 4.57 5.71 -6.02
N VAL A 33 5.06 5.18 -7.13
CA VAL A 33 4.21 4.55 -8.15
C VAL A 33 3.50 3.32 -7.57
N ILE A 34 4.23 2.48 -6.83
CA ILE A 34 3.68 1.29 -6.17
C ILE A 34 2.55 1.67 -5.22
N VAL A 35 2.78 2.60 -4.31
CA VAL A 35 1.78 3.04 -3.32
C VAL A 35 0.59 3.69 -4.01
N THR A 36 0.82 4.50 -5.04
CA THR A 36 -0.27 5.13 -5.83
C THR A 36 -1.19 4.07 -6.44
N LEU A 37 -0.62 3.09 -7.16
CA LEU A 37 -1.41 2.03 -7.78
C LEU A 37 -2.13 1.17 -6.74
N PHE A 38 -1.47 0.90 -5.61
CA PHE A 38 -2.01 0.08 -4.54
C PHE A 38 -3.20 0.75 -3.85
N LEU A 39 -3.05 2.01 -3.43
CA LEU A 39 -4.10 2.77 -2.75
C LEU A 39 -5.24 3.18 -3.69
N PHE A 40 -4.96 3.42 -4.97
CA PHE A 40 -5.98 3.56 -6.00
C PHE A 40 -6.82 2.28 -6.11
N SER A 41 -6.16 1.12 -6.20
CA SER A 41 -6.83 -0.19 -6.27
C SER A 41 -7.64 -0.49 -5.02
N VAL A 42 -7.16 -0.11 -3.83
CA VAL A 42 -7.90 -0.20 -2.56
C VAL A 42 -9.19 0.61 -2.62
N GLY A 43 -9.12 1.87 -3.04
CA GLY A 43 -10.30 2.73 -3.17
C GLY A 43 -11.31 2.18 -4.19
N MET A 44 -10.83 1.80 -5.37
CA MET A 44 -11.68 1.26 -6.42
C MET A 44 -12.36 -0.05 -6.01
N SER A 45 -11.61 -0.98 -5.42
CA SER A 45 -12.13 -2.27 -4.95
C SER A 45 -13.15 -2.11 -3.83
N LEU A 46 -12.95 -1.15 -2.90
CA LEU A 46 -13.90 -0.83 -1.84
C LEU A 46 -15.26 -0.39 -2.41
N ALA A 47 -15.23 0.47 -3.44
CA ALA A 47 -16.45 0.95 -4.11
C ALA A 47 -17.16 -0.12 -4.93
N LEU A 48 -16.40 -0.98 -5.64
CA LEU A 48 -16.98 -2.07 -6.42
C LEU A 48 -17.60 -3.15 -5.53
N ALA A 49 -16.96 -3.50 -4.41
CA ALA A 49 -17.47 -4.48 -3.44
C ALA A 49 -18.79 -4.05 -2.78
N HIS A 50 -19.05 -2.74 -2.72
CA HIS A 50 -20.19 -2.12 -2.05
C HIS A 50 -21.13 -1.35 -3.00
N LYS A 51 -21.11 -1.69 -4.29
CA LYS A 51 -21.91 -1.01 -5.32
C LYS A 51 -23.43 -1.03 -5.05
N LYS A 52 -23.93 -2.10 -4.41
CA LYS A 52 -25.35 -2.26 -4.04
C LYS A 52 -25.65 -1.85 -2.59
N GLY A 53 -24.75 -1.11 -1.94
CA GLY A 53 -24.83 -0.76 -0.53
C GLY A 53 -23.71 -1.40 0.29
N LEU A 54 -23.55 -0.92 1.53
CA LEU A 54 -22.50 -1.38 2.44
C LEU A 54 -22.85 -2.77 2.98
N ARG A 55 -22.05 -3.76 2.60
CA ARG A 55 -22.12 -5.14 3.06
C ARG A 55 -21.31 -5.24 4.34
N LEU A 56 -21.94 -4.90 5.46
CA LEU A 56 -21.25 -4.67 6.73
C LEU A 56 -20.40 -5.86 7.19
N ARG A 57 -20.92 -7.09 7.12
CA ARG A 57 -20.18 -8.28 7.57
C ARG A 57 -18.90 -8.55 6.75
N PRO A 58 -18.93 -8.63 5.40
CA PRO A 58 -17.70 -8.72 4.59
C PRO A 58 -16.75 -7.53 4.78
N TYR A 59 -17.30 -6.32 4.91
CA TYR A 59 -16.51 -5.11 5.15
C TYR A 59 -15.72 -5.19 6.46
N LEU A 60 -16.39 -5.52 7.57
CA LEU A 60 -15.75 -5.65 8.89
C LEU A 60 -14.74 -6.79 8.92
N HIS A 61 -15.03 -7.93 8.28
CA HIS A 61 -14.07 -9.03 8.19
C HIS A 61 -12.79 -8.61 7.45
N ARG A 62 -12.93 -7.89 6.33
CA ARG A 62 -11.78 -7.33 5.61
C ARG A 62 -11.02 -6.31 6.46
N LEU A 63 -11.73 -5.41 7.13
CA LEU A 63 -11.14 -4.36 7.96
C LEU A 63 -10.35 -4.96 9.13
N ALA A 64 -10.94 -5.94 9.84
CA ALA A 64 -10.29 -6.68 10.92
C ALA A 64 -9.05 -7.42 10.41
N LYS A 65 -9.15 -8.10 9.26
CA LYS A 65 -7.99 -8.80 8.67
C LYS A 65 -6.82 -7.86 8.36
N ILE A 66 -7.09 -6.67 7.83
CA ILE A 66 -6.07 -5.65 7.55
C ILE A 66 -5.50 -5.08 8.85
N GLY A 67 -6.35 -4.74 9.82
CA GLY A 67 -5.93 -4.21 11.11
C GLY A 67 -5.07 -5.19 11.90
N ILE A 68 -5.46 -6.47 11.97
CA ILE A 68 -4.66 -7.53 12.58
C ILE A 68 -3.31 -7.66 11.86
N GLY A 69 -3.31 -7.65 10.52
CA GLY A 69 -2.07 -7.68 9.74
C GLY A 69 -1.15 -6.49 10.04
N ALA A 70 -1.71 -5.29 10.17
CA ALA A 70 -0.97 -4.08 10.50
C ALA A 70 -0.30 -4.19 11.88
N LEU A 71 -1.08 -4.60 12.90
CA LEU A 71 -0.58 -4.80 14.26
C LEU A 71 0.49 -5.89 14.35
N LEU A 72 0.32 -6.99 13.62
CA LEU A 72 1.31 -8.07 13.57
C LEU A 72 2.63 -7.60 12.97
N ILE A 73 2.59 -6.79 11.89
CA ILE A 73 3.80 -6.22 11.30
C ILE A 73 4.49 -5.26 12.27
N SER A 74 3.74 -4.38 12.93
CA SER A 74 4.28 -3.49 13.96
C SER A 74 4.95 -4.27 15.08
N LEU A 75 4.27 -5.29 15.62
CA LEU A 75 4.79 -6.10 16.71
C LEU A 75 6.05 -6.86 16.31
N PHE A 76 6.03 -7.51 15.13
CA PHE A 76 7.19 -8.25 14.64
C PHE A 76 8.39 -7.33 14.41
N THR A 77 8.17 -6.18 13.75
CA THR A 77 9.24 -5.22 13.47
C THR A 77 9.72 -4.50 14.72
N TYR A 78 8.89 -4.35 15.75
CA TYR A 78 9.30 -3.83 17.05
C TYR A 78 10.36 -4.69 17.71
N PHE A 79 10.21 -6.02 17.67
CA PHE A 79 11.21 -6.94 18.20
C PHE A 79 12.43 -7.12 17.27
N ALA A 80 12.21 -7.16 15.95
CA ALA A 80 13.29 -7.38 14.99
C ALA A 80 14.16 -6.13 14.75
N PHE A 81 13.54 -4.94 14.74
CA PHE A 81 14.19 -3.66 14.43
C PHE A 81 13.76 -2.55 15.40
N PRO A 82 14.11 -2.61 16.69
CA PRO A 82 13.54 -1.73 17.72
C PRO A 82 13.72 -0.23 17.47
N LYS A 83 14.78 0.16 16.77
CA LYS A 83 15.06 1.58 16.46
C LYS A 83 14.20 2.13 15.32
N ASN A 84 13.75 1.28 14.39
CA ASN A 84 13.10 1.69 13.14
C ASN A 84 11.78 0.95 12.87
N TRP A 85 11.14 0.40 13.91
CA TRP A 85 9.96 -0.44 13.75
C TRP A 85 8.81 0.29 13.05
N ILE A 86 7.94 -0.50 12.42
CA ILE A 86 6.87 0.04 11.57
C ILE A 86 5.70 0.47 12.46
N TYR A 87 5.65 1.76 12.81
CA TYR A 87 4.55 2.31 13.63
C TYR A 87 3.35 2.77 12.79
N PHE A 88 3.58 3.20 11.55
CA PHE A 88 2.51 3.62 10.64
C PHE A 88 2.85 3.32 9.17
N GLY A 89 2.85 2.04 8.82
CA GLY A 89 3.09 1.58 7.45
C GLY A 89 1.84 1.52 6.57
N THR A 90 2.00 0.96 5.38
CA THR A 90 0.97 0.83 4.34
C THR A 90 -0.33 0.19 4.85
N LEU A 91 -0.25 -0.89 5.66
CA LEU A 91 -1.47 -1.55 6.17
C LEU A 91 -2.25 -0.69 7.17
N HIS A 92 -1.56 0.12 7.99
CA HIS A 92 -2.20 1.09 8.88
C HIS A 92 -2.94 2.13 8.07
N CYS A 93 -2.27 2.71 7.07
CA CYS A 93 -2.88 3.65 6.14
C CYS A 93 -4.13 3.05 5.48
N ILE A 94 -4.05 1.83 4.93
CA ILE A 94 -5.19 1.15 4.30
C ILE A 94 -6.34 0.91 5.29
N PHE A 95 -6.05 0.58 6.54
CA PHE A 95 -7.06 0.41 7.57
C PHE A 95 -7.85 1.71 7.78
N PHE A 96 -7.17 2.83 8.03
CA PHE A 96 -7.82 4.12 8.25
C PHE A 96 -8.51 4.65 6.99
N LEU A 97 -7.87 4.54 5.82
CA LEU A 97 -8.48 4.91 4.54
C LEU A 97 -9.75 4.10 4.27
N SER A 98 -9.76 2.80 4.62
CA SER A 98 -10.96 1.95 4.47
C SER A 98 -12.13 2.39 5.36
N ILE A 99 -11.88 3.16 6.42
CA ILE A 99 -12.92 3.75 7.28
C ILE A 99 -13.33 5.12 6.72
N ILE A 100 -12.36 6.01 6.49
CA ILE A 100 -12.58 7.38 6.02
C ILE A 100 -13.29 7.39 4.66
N CYS A 101 -13.01 6.42 3.79
CA CYS A 101 -13.62 6.34 2.47
C CYS A 101 -15.10 5.91 2.46
N VAL A 102 -15.65 5.35 3.55
CA VAL A 102 -17.01 4.78 3.56
C VAL A 102 -18.10 5.79 3.18
N PRO A 103 -18.14 7.02 3.73
CA PRO A 103 -19.11 8.03 3.32
C PRO A 103 -19.05 8.36 1.81
N PHE A 104 -17.85 8.34 1.23
CA PHE A 104 -17.62 8.69 -0.18
C PHE A 104 -18.06 7.62 -1.17
N LEU A 105 -18.41 6.40 -0.70
CA LEU A 105 -18.98 5.36 -1.55
C LEU A 105 -20.31 5.78 -2.16
N LYS A 106 -21.12 6.56 -1.41
CA LYS A 106 -22.37 7.15 -1.88
C LYS A 106 -22.14 8.45 -2.64
N PHE A 107 -21.22 9.30 -2.15
CA PHE A 107 -20.97 10.63 -2.69
C PHE A 107 -19.65 10.70 -3.47
N LYS A 108 -19.58 9.98 -4.60
CA LYS A 108 -18.34 9.87 -5.38
C LYS A 108 -17.80 11.22 -5.87
N LYS A 109 -18.68 12.14 -6.27
CA LYS A 109 -18.29 13.49 -6.75
C LYS A 109 -17.69 14.33 -5.63
N THR A 110 -18.24 14.28 -4.41
CA THR A 110 -17.65 15.00 -3.28
C THR A 110 -16.30 14.41 -2.91
N GLY A 111 -16.14 13.09 -3.01
CA GLY A 111 -14.85 12.42 -2.85
C GLY A 111 -13.79 12.92 -3.84
N LEU A 112 -14.16 13.12 -5.11
CA LEU A 112 -13.26 13.68 -6.11
C LEU A 112 -12.85 15.14 -5.78
N ILE A 113 -13.81 15.97 -5.34
CA ILE A 113 -13.51 17.36 -4.94
C ILE A 113 -12.51 17.38 -3.79
N VAL A 114 -12.72 16.55 -2.76
CA VAL A 114 -11.77 16.40 -1.64
C VAL A 114 -10.42 15.92 -2.14
N ALA A 115 -10.37 14.96 -3.07
CA ALA A 115 -9.12 14.48 -3.62
C ALA A 115 -8.34 15.58 -4.36
N ILE A 116 -9.02 16.36 -5.21
CA ILE A 116 -8.41 17.49 -5.93
C ILE A 116 -7.88 18.53 -4.94
N PHE A 117 -8.65 18.84 -3.90
CA PHE A 117 -8.23 19.77 -2.85
C PHE A 117 -6.97 19.29 -2.12
N LEU A 118 -6.93 18.02 -1.71
CA LEU A 118 -5.75 17.43 -1.05
C LEU A 118 -4.52 17.43 -1.96
N LEU A 119 -4.68 17.10 -3.25
CA LEU A 119 -3.58 17.15 -4.21
C LEU A 119 -3.11 18.60 -4.48
N ALA A 120 -4.03 19.57 -4.51
CA ALA A 120 -3.67 20.97 -4.65
C ALA A 120 -2.85 21.46 -3.45
N LEU A 121 -3.21 21.07 -2.22
CA LEU A 121 -2.41 21.36 -1.03
C LEU A 121 -1.00 20.77 -1.12
N GLU A 122 -0.88 19.52 -1.56
CA GLU A 122 0.42 18.85 -1.78
C GLU A 122 1.28 19.62 -2.80
N VAL A 123 0.71 20.00 -3.95
CA VAL A 123 1.42 20.76 -5.00
C VAL A 123 1.84 22.15 -4.49
N MET A 124 1.06 22.76 -3.61
CA MET A 124 1.39 24.04 -2.97
C MET A 124 2.39 23.91 -1.82
N ASN A 125 2.94 22.71 -1.56
CA ASN A 125 3.78 22.40 -0.41
C ASN A 125 3.11 22.72 0.94
N LYS A 126 1.77 22.69 1.00
CA LYS A 126 0.98 22.87 2.23
C LYS A 126 0.60 21.50 2.79
N GLN A 127 1.57 20.86 3.42
CA GLN A 127 1.36 19.54 4.01
C GLN A 127 0.39 19.61 5.18
N ILE A 128 -0.56 18.67 5.21
CA ILE A 128 -1.42 18.47 6.37
C ILE A 128 -0.63 17.63 7.37
N PRO A 129 -0.33 18.16 8.57
CA PRO A 129 0.45 17.42 9.55
C PRO A 129 -0.26 16.10 9.90
N PHE A 130 0.52 15.03 9.96
CA PHE A 130 0.05 13.72 10.37
C PHE A 130 0.90 13.20 11.53
N PHE A 131 0.39 12.17 12.21
CA PHE A 131 1.07 11.59 13.36
C PHE A 131 2.41 10.97 12.97
N GLU A 132 3.48 11.45 13.60
CA GLU A 132 4.85 10.97 13.43
C GLU A 132 5.50 10.77 14.81
N LEU A 133 6.20 9.65 14.97
CA LEU A 133 7.02 9.39 16.16
C LEU A 133 8.42 9.99 16.00
N SER A 134 9.13 10.11 17.12
CA SER A 134 10.49 10.66 17.16
C SER A 134 11.53 9.79 16.44
N HIS A 135 11.24 8.50 16.23
CA HIS A 135 12.10 7.61 15.46
C HIS A 135 11.53 7.41 14.05
N ALA A 136 12.41 7.16 13.09
CA ALA A 136 12.00 6.82 11.74
C ALA A 136 11.26 5.47 11.71
N SER A 137 10.25 5.35 10.84
CA SER A 137 9.61 4.07 10.53
C SER A 137 10.25 3.49 9.27
N MET A 138 10.49 2.17 9.22
CA MET A 138 10.95 1.51 7.99
C MET A 138 9.94 1.61 6.84
N ASP A 139 8.63 1.67 7.16
CA ASP A 139 7.57 1.97 6.20
C ASP A 139 6.69 3.06 6.80
N TYR A 140 6.62 4.22 6.14
CA TYR A 140 5.80 5.35 6.58
C TYR A 140 4.95 5.87 5.42
N ILE A 141 3.63 5.71 5.55
CA ILE A 141 2.67 6.18 4.55
C ILE A 141 1.57 6.95 5.28
N PRO A 142 1.65 8.29 5.37
CA PRO A 142 0.64 9.09 6.07
C PRO A 142 -0.73 8.98 5.38
N ILE A 143 -1.79 9.41 6.06
CA ILE A 143 -3.13 9.44 5.45
C ILE A 143 -3.19 10.51 4.34
N PHE A 144 -2.54 11.66 4.55
CA PHE A 144 -2.49 12.75 3.58
C PHE A 144 -1.11 12.76 2.89
N PRO A 145 -1.03 12.92 1.56
CA PRO A 145 -2.12 13.15 0.60
C PRO A 145 -2.79 11.86 0.09
N TRP A 146 -2.36 10.69 0.55
CA TRP A 146 -2.72 9.38 0.00
C TRP A 146 -4.22 9.05 -0.01
N LEU A 147 -5.01 9.65 0.89
CA LEU A 147 -6.47 9.63 0.85
C LEU A 147 -7.03 10.08 -0.50
N ALA A 148 -6.43 11.09 -1.12
CA ALA A 148 -6.83 11.58 -2.43
C ALA A 148 -6.77 10.47 -3.49
N VAL A 149 -5.72 9.66 -3.47
CA VAL A 149 -5.54 8.56 -4.44
C VAL A 149 -6.63 7.50 -4.28
N SER A 150 -6.97 7.12 -3.05
CA SER A 150 -8.08 6.19 -2.80
C SER A 150 -9.44 6.78 -3.20
N LEU A 151 -9.67 8.07 -2.95
CA LEU A 151 -10.89 8.76 -3.38
C LEU A 151 -11.02 8.84 -4.91
N ILE A 152 -9.91 9.07 -5.62
CA ILE A 152 -9.88 8.99 -7.09
C ILE A 152 -10.23 7.57 -7.55
N GLY A 153 -9.69 6.53 -6.91
CA GLY A 153 -10.08 5.15 -7.17
C GLY A 153 -11.59 4.89 -6.98
N ILE A 154 -12.18 5.44 -5.93
CA ILE A 154 -13.64 5.38 -5.68
C ILE A 154 -14.42 6.09 -6.77
N TYR A 155 -14.02 7.29 -7.16
CA TYR A 155 -14.65 8.03 -8.26
C TYR A 155 -14.59 7.21 -9.56
N CYS A 156 -13.41 6.69 -9.88
CA CYS A 156 -13.16 5.92 -11.08
C CYS A 156 -13.96 4.60 -11.15
N SER A 157 -14.38 4.03 -10.02
CA SER A 157 -15.28 2.87 -9.99
C SER A 157 -16.66 3.11 -10.65
N GLY A 158 -17.01 4.38 -10.92
CA GLY A 158 -18.22 4.74 -11.66
C GLY A 158 -18.14 4.45 -13.16
N PHE A 159 -16.94 4.40 -13.74
CA PHE A 159 -16.74 4.19 -15.18
C PHE A 159 -16.61 2.70 -15.52
N SER A 160 -16.91 2.30 -16.75
CA SER A 160 -16.91 0.88 -17.14
C SER A 160 -15.53 0.30 -17.51
N PHE A 161 -14.42 1.04 -17.37
CA PHE A 161 -13.10 0.56 -17.81
C PHE A 161 -12.62 -0.69 -17.06
N TYR A 162 -13.04 -0.90 -15.81
CA TYR A 162 -12.73 -2.13 -15.05
C TYR A 162 -13.41 -3.39 -15.61
N LYS A 163 -14.32 -3.25 -16.57
CA LYS A 163 -14.97 -4.35 -17.27
C LYS A 163 -14.28 -4.71 -18.58
N ALA A 164 -13.13 -4.10 -18.88
CA ALA A 164 -12.33 -4.48 -20.04
C ALA A 164 -12.08 -5.98 -20.02
N TYR A 165 -12.36 -6.66 -21.13
CA TYR A 165 -12.18 -8.09 -21.24
C TYR A 165 -10.68 -8.41 -21.23
N ILE A 166 -10.25 -9.13 -20.19
CA ILE A 166 -8.90 -9.71 -20.12
C ILE A 166 -9.07 -11.21 -20.35
N PRO A 167 -8.56 -11.77 -21.45
CA PRO A 167 -8.70 -13.19 -21.73
C PRO A 167 -8.05 -14.00 -20.61
N TYR A 168 -8.77 -14.97 -20.04
CA TYR A 168 -8.23 -15.88 -19.02
C TYR A 168 -7.45 -17.00 -19.70
N ASN A 169 -6.16 -16.78 -19.92
CA ASN A 169 -5.24 -17.67 -20.63
C ASN A 169 -3.97 -17.90 -19.80
N ASN A 170 -3.02 -18.67 -20.33
CA ASN A 170 -1.78 -18.97 -19.59
C ASN A 170 -0.93 -17.74 -19.27
N ALA A 171 -1.08 -16.64 -20.00
CA ALA A 171 -0.37 -15.38 -19.71
C ALA A 171 -1.05 -14.57 -18.60
N SER A 172 -2.38 -14.57 -18.49
CA SER A 172 -3.11 -13.80 -17.47
C SER A 172 -3.36 -14.57 -16.18
N LYS A 173 -3.36 -15.91 -16.22
CA LYS A 173 -3.52 -16.78 -15.04
C LYS A 173 -2.60 -16.40 -13.87
N PRO A 174 -1.27 -16.21 -14.04
CA PRO A 174 -0.39 -15.81 -12.95
C PRO A 174 -0.78 -14.45 -12.37
N LEU A 175 -1.14 -13.48 -13.22
CA LEU A 175 -1.52 -12.14 -12.78
C LEU A 175 -2.82 -12.15 -11.97
N VAL A 176 -3.81 -12.93 -12.39
CA VAL A 176 -5.06 -13.14 -11.63
C VAL A 176 -4.78 -13.80 -10.30
N PHE A 177 -3.93 -14.83 -10.26
CA PHE A 177 -3.54 -15.51 -9.03
C PHE A 177 -2.87 -14.55 -8.03
N LEU A 178 -1.90 -13.76 -8.49
CA LEU A 178 -1.21 -12.76 -7.68
C LEU A 178 -2.18 -11.70 -7.15
N GLY A 179 -3.12 -11.24 -7.97
CA GLY A 179 -4.14 -10.28 -7.56
C GLY A 179 -5.10 -10.84 -6.49
N GLN A 180 -5.58 -12.07 -6.66
CA GLN A 180 -6.49 -12.73 -5.70
C GLN A 180 -5.82 -13.00 -4.35
N HIS A 181 -4.51 -13.23 -4.33
CA HIS A 181 -3.73 -13.53 -3.13
C HIS A 181 -2.90 -12.34 -2.63
N ALA A 182 -3.11 -11.13 -3.18
CA ALA A 182 -2.27 -9.95 -2.94
C ALA A 182 -2.01 -9.65 -1.46
N PHE A 183 -3.01 -9.81 -0.58
CA PHE A 183 -2.81 -9.61 0.86
C PHE A 183 -1.85 -10.61 1.49
N LYS A 184 -1.98 -11.90 1.15
CA LYS A 184 -1.08 -12.94 1.69
C LYS A 184 0.34 -12.69 1.19
N ILE A 185 0.47 -12.44 -0.12
CA ILE A 185 1.74 -12.13 -0.76
C ILE A 185 2.38 -10.89 -0.12
N TYR A 186 1.60 -9.84 0.13
CA TYR A 186 2.06 -8.62 0.79
C TYR A 186 2.66 -8.91 2.17
N ILE A 187 2.06 -9.78 2.99
CA ILE A 187 2.60 -10.08 4.32
C ILE A 187 3.85 -10.96 4.24
N ILE A 188 3.82 -12.00 3.41
CA ILE A 188 4.87 -13.03 3.42
C ILE A 188 6.12 -12.65 2.65
N HIS A 189 6.02 -11.75 1.65
CA HIS A 189 7.15 -11.51 0.77
C HIS A 189 8.36 -10.93 1.54
N GLN A 190 8.17 -9.97 2.44
CA GLN A 190 9.30 -9.31 3.10
C GLN A 190 10.05 -10.23 4.07
N PRO A 191 9.39 -11.00 4.97
CA PRO A 191 10.10 -11.96 5.82
C PRO A 191 10.85 -13.03 5.00
N ILE A 192 10.26 -13.48 3.88
CA ILE A 192 10.89 -14.48 3.00
C ILE A 192 12.09 -13.88 2.27
N LEU A 193 11.95 -12.71 1.64
CA LEU A 193 13.03 -12.04 0.92
C LEU A 193 14.19 -11.71 1.87
N PHE A 194 13.89 -11.04 2.98
CA PHE A 194 14.87 -10.69 3.99
C PHE A 194 15.59 -11.93 4.51
N GLY A 195 14.86 -13.01 4.83
CA GLY A 195 15.44 -14.26 5.31
C GLY A 195 16.36 -14.93 4.29
N ILE A 196 15.98 -14.93 3.00
CA ILE A 196 16.82 -15.47 1.93
C ILE A 196 18.11 -14.65 1.78
N VAL A 197 18.01 -13.33 1.69
CA VAL A 197 19.19 -12.45 1.52
C VAL A 197 20.10 -12.53 2.76
N TYR A 198 19.51 -12.57 3.95
CA TYR A 198 20.25 -12.78 5.20
C TYR A 198 21.04 -14.09 5.18
N LEU A 199 20.40 -15.22 4.83
CA LEU A 199 21.09 -16.51 4.75
C LEU A 199 22.25 -16.46 3.76
N ILE A 200 22.03 -15.91 2.57
CA ILE A 200 23.09 -15.74 1.57
C ILE A 200 24.24 -14.90 2.12
N SER A 201 23.95 -13.80 2.83
CA SER A 201 24.96 -12.94 3.45
C SER A 201 25.81 -13.67 4.48
N VAL A 202 25.20 -14.55 5.28
CA VAL A 202 25.91 -15.35 6.28
C VAL A 202 26.80 -16.42 5.63
N PHE A 203 26.37 -17.01 4.51
CA PHE A 203 27.18 -18.01 3.79
C PHE A 203 28.33 -17.42 2.97
N MET A 204 28.24 -16.15 2.59
CA MET A 204 29.27 -15.47 1.80
C MET A 204 30.27 -14.68 2.65
N ALA A 205 30.00 -14.51 3.95
CA ALA A 205 30.89 -13.89 4.93
C ALA A 205 31.90 -14.90 5.50
#